data_AF-A0A9P9T5H7-F1
#
_entry.id   AF-A0A9P9T5H7-F1
#
_cell.length_a   1.000
_cell.length_b   1.000
_cell.length_c   1.000
_cell.angle_alpha   90.00
_cell.angle_beta   90.00
_cell.angle_gamma   90.00
#
_symmetry.space_group_name_H-M   'P 1'
#
loop_
_entity.id
_entity.type
_entity.pdbx_description
1 polymer ?
#
loop_
_entity_poly.entity_id
_entity_poly.type
_entity_poly.pdbx_seq_one_letter_code
_entity_poly.pdbx_strand_id
1 'polypeptide(L)'
;MPPPRIPQSLLAQFGRMSLSVPRPTLLQKPCNPKSQFLIPTYQPSVRCFSSTPHPLNWLAPKAGESRKSRKGRCRVPTGGSMRGTTVVWGDYGLRMRDHDRRISAHQLRIAEETIKKRLRGMKFRMYMRIAANIGVYTSGNDVRMGKGKGSFDRWTARVAVSKIIFEIKGDLHEQVVRDAFRLAGNKLPGLYEFVKKGDAPVMGLTKLNGITEEELKRPRKKLPIEELTAQLPSASHAPTVRS
;
A
#
# COMPACT_ATOMS: atom_id res chain seq x y z
N MET A 1 45.82 -19.90 -22.90
CA MET A 1 45.96 -21.37 -22.89
C MET A 1 44.76 -21.99 -23.59
N PRO A 2 44.92 -22.90 -24.56
CA PRO A 2 43.81 -23.68 -25.10
C PRO A 2 43.46 -24.86 -24.17
N PRO A 3 42.21 -25.35 -24.18
CA PRO A 3 41.80 -26.51 -23.36
C PRO A 3 42.37 -27.84 -23.92
N PRO A 4 42.55 -28.87 -23.08
CA PRO A 4 43.16 -30.14 -23.47
C PRO A 4 42.25 -30.92 -24.44
N ARG A 5 42.86 -31.53 -25.47
CA ARG A 5 42.19 -32.45 -26.41
C ARG A 5 42.08 -33.83 -25.77
N ILE A 6 40.85 -34.34 -25.67
CA ILE A 6 40.55 -35.70 -25.21
C ILE A 6 40.77 -36.66 -26.40
N PRO A 7 41.52 -37.77 -26.24
CA PRO A 7 41.69 -38.76 -27.30
C PRO A 7 40.36 -39.50 -27.60
N GLN A 8 40.03 -39.66 -28.88
CA GLN A 8 38.78 -40.23 -29.39
C GLN A 8 38.59 -41.74 -29.11
N SER A 9 39.52 -42.40 -28.43
CA SER A 9 39.51 -43.86 -28.23
C SER A 9 38.59 -44.36 -27.11
N LEU A 10 38.10 -43.49 -26.21
CA LEU A 10 37.21 -43.90 -25.11
C LEU A 10 35.71 -43.87 -25.49
N LEU A 11 35.35 -43.20 -26.59
CA LEU A 11 33.96 -43.12 -27.08
C LEU A 11 33.54 -44.34 -27.92
N ALA A 12 34.50 -45.16 -28.38
CA ALA A 12 34.22 -46.31 -29.23
C ALA A 12 33.84 -47.60 -28.46
N GLN A 13 33.97 -47.63 -27.13
CA GLN A 13 33.81 -48.86 -26.34
C GLN A 13 32.41 -49.05 -25.71
N PHE A 14 31.52 -48.07 -25.83
CA PHE A 14 30.13 -48.18 -25.32
C PHE A 14 29.07 -48.45 -26.41
N GLY A 15 29.49 -48.65 -27.66
CA GLY A 15 28.58 -48.84 -28.81
C GLY A 15 28.04 -50.27 -29.03
N ARG A 16 28.34 -51.23 -28.14
CA ARG A 16 27.96 -52.65 -28.32
C ARG A 16 27.37 -53.33 -27.09
N MET A 17 26.55 -52.63 -26.30
CA MET A 17 25.68 -53.27 -25.32
C MET A 17 24.21 -52.99 -25.65
N SER A 18 23.60 -53.84 -26.48
CA SER A 18 22.14 -53.91 -26.59
C SER A 18 21.63 -54.89 -25.53
N LEU A 19 21.20 -54.38 -24.38
CA LEU A 19 20.40 -55.16 -23.44
C LEU A 19 18.96 -55.16 -23.95
N SER A 20 18.50 -56.31 -24.45
CA SER A 20 17.09 -56.54 -24.78
C SER A 20 16.28 -56.54 -23.50
N VAL A 21 15.51 -55.48 -23.26
CA VAL A 21 14.52 -55.44 -22.18
C VAL A 21 13.24 -56.11 -22.70
N PRO A 22 12.65 -57.11 -21.99
CA PRO A 22 11.36 -57.64 -22.38
C PRO A 22 10.28 -56.58 -22.15
N ARG A 23 9.42 -56.40 -23.15
CA ARG A 23 8.24 -55.53 -23.09
C ARG A 23 7.32 -56.00 -21.95
N PRO A 24 6.82 -55.12 -21.06
CA PRO A 24 5.84 -55.54 -20.07
C PRO A 24 4.53 -55.89 -20.79
N THR A 25 4.16 -57.17 -20.75
CA THR A 25 2.84 -57.64 -21.13
C THR A 25 1.83 -57.06 -20.13
N LEU A 26 0.95 -56.17 -20.59
CA LEU A 26 -0.16 -55.71 -19.78
C LEU A 26 -1.10 -56.90 -19.52
N LEU A 27 -1.16 -57.32 -18.26
CA LEU A 27 -2.18 -58.22 -17.72
C LEU A 27 -3.57 -57.63 -18.03
N GLN A 28 -4.30 -58.27 -18.94
CA GLN A 28 -5.71 -58.00 -19.15
C GLN A 28 -6.46 -58.43 -17.89
N LYS A 29 -7.07 -57.48 -17.18
CA LYS A 29 -8.00 -57.78 -16.09
C LYS A 29 -9.27 -58.41 -16.68
N PRO A 30 -9.84 -59.47 -16.07
CA PRO A 30 -11.11 -60.00 -16.51
C PRO A 30 -12.21 -58.96 -16.29
N CYS A 31 -12.93 -58.69 -17.37
CA CYS A 31 -14.17 -57.93 -17.38
C CYS A 31 -15.23 -58.63 -16.51
N ASN A 32 -15.64 -57.97 -15.43
CA ASN A 32 -16.80 -58.35 -14.65
C ASN A 32 -18.03 -57.62 -15.23
N PRO A 33 -19.05 -58.31 -15.79
CA PRO A 33 -20.23 -57.66 -16.31
C PRO A 33 -21.18 -57.38 -15.14
N LYS A 34 -20.98 -56.27 -14.45
CA LYS A 34 -22.00 -55.71 -13.56
C LYS A 34 -22.38 -54.33 -14.06
N SER A 35 -23.44 -54.33 -14.89
CA SER A 35 -24.49 -53.31 -14.91
C SER A 35 -24.03 -51.89 -14.60
N GLN A 36 -23.40 -51.23 -15.57
CA GLN A 36 -23.28 -49.78 -15.56
C GLN A 36 -24.53 -49.21 -16.22
N PHE A 37 -25.55 -48.90 -15.41
CA PHE A 37 -26.49 -47.85 -15.78
C PHE A 37 -25.67 -46.56 -15.87
N LEU A 38 -25.37 -46.14 -17.09
CA LEU A 38 -24.82 -44.82 -17.38
C LEU A 38 -25.91 -43.80 -17.04
N ILE A 39 -25.96 -43.36 -15.79
CA ILE A 39 -26.63 -42.11 -15.47
C ILE A 39 -25.72 -41.02 -16.05
N PRO A 40 -26.17 -40.25 -17.06
CA PRO A 40 -25.42 -39.08 -17.47
C PRO A 40 -25.38 -38.15 -16.27
N THR A 41 -24.21 -37.96 -15.68
CA THR A 41 -23.98 -36.80 -14.83
C THR A 41 -23.95 -35.59 -15.75
N TYR A 42 -25.15 -35.12 -16.10
CA TYR A 42 -25.34 -33.76 -16.55
C TYR A 42 -24.80 -32.89 -15.42
N GLN A 43 -23.55 -32.46 -15.53
CA GLN A 43 -23.11 -31.30 -14.78
C GLN A 43 -23.81 -30.14 -15.47
N PRO A 44 -24.87 -29.56 -14.87
CA PRO A 44 -25.38 -28.33 -15.42
C PRO A 44 -24.23 -27.34 -15.35
N SER A 45 -23.72 -26.92 -16.52
CA SER A 45 -22.87 -25.74 -16.61
C SER A 45 -23.74 -24.52 -16.38
N VAL A 46 -24.42 -24.45 -15.24
CA VAL A 46 -24.96 -23.20 -14.73
C VAL A 46 -23.74 -22.38 -14.35
N ARG A 47 -23.26 -21.58 -15.32
CA ARG A 47 -22.66 -20.31 -14.94
C ARG A 47 -23.76 -19.62 -14.12
N CYS A 48 -23.58 -19.55 -12.81
CA CYS A 48 -24.40 -18.68 -11.99
C CYS A 48 -24.19 -17.28 -12.54
N PHE A 49 -25.08 -16.81 -13.42
CA PHE A 49 -25.25 -15.39 -13.71
C PHE A 49 -25.74 -14.78 -12.39
N SER A 50 -24.79 -14.50 -11.50
CA SER A 50 -25.06 -13.72 -10.31
C SER A 50 -25.39 -12.32 -10.82
N SER A 51 -26.69 -12.00 -10.86
CA SER A 51 -27.19 -10.67 -11.22
C SER A 51 -26.81 -9.61 -10.19
N THR A 52 -26.30 -10.04 -9.02
CA THR A 52 -25.75 -9.14 -8.02
C THR A 52 -24.40 -8.58 -8.50
N PRO A 53 -24.28 -7.26 -8.71
CA PRO A 53 -22.99 -6.67 -9.02
C PRO A 53 -22.04 -6.92 -7.85
N HIS A 54 -20.82 -7.40 -8.13
CA HIS A 54 -19.80 -7.47 -7.09
C HIS A 54 -19.63 -6.09 -6.45
N PRO A 55 -19.67 -5.98 -5.10
CA PRO A 55 -19.56 -4.70 -4.45
C PRO A 55 -18.21 -4.07 -4.80
N LEU A 56 -18.26 -2.84 -5.33
CA LEU A 56 -17.05 -2.09 -5.66
C LEU A 56 -16.24 -1.87 -4.38
N ASN A 57 -14.99 -2.33 -4.38
CA ASN A 57 -14.11 -2.24 -3.23
C ASN A 57 -13.03 -1.19 -3.48
N TRP A 58 -12.85 -0.24 -2.57
CA TRP A 58 -11.78 0.77 -2.67
C TRP A 58 -10.37 0.20 -2.50
N LEU A 59 -10.27 -1.04 -2.01
CA LEU A 59 -9.03 -1.79 -1.81
C LEU A 59 -8.54 -2.56 -3.05
N ALA A 60 -9.38 -2.68 -4.08
CA ALA A 60 -9.04 -3.34 -5.32
C ALA A 60 -9.84 -2.75 -6.50
N PRO A 61 -9.20 -2.35 -7.61
CA PRO A 61 -9.92 -1.82 -8.76
C PRO A 61 -10.84 -2.89 -9.36
N LYS A 62 -11.98 -2.45 -9.93
CA LYS A 62 -12.97 -3.31 -10.58
C LYS A 62 -12.35 -4.17 -11.69
N ALA A 63 -11.47 -3.57 -12.47
CA ALA A 63 -10.67 -4.26 -13.48
C ALA A 63 -9.23 -4.41 -12.95
N GLY A 64 -8.64 -5.58 -13.19
CA GLY A 64 -7.22 -5.79 -12.93
C GLY A 64 -6.32 -4.91 -13.80
N GLU A 65 -5.03 -4.84 -13.47
CA GLU A 65 -4.06 -4.14 -14.30
C GLU A 65 -3.85 -4.89 -15.64
N SER A 66 -4.05 -4.20 -16.76
CA SER A 66 -3.76 -4.74 -18.11
C SER A 66 -2.26 -5.08 -18.29
N ARG A 67 -1.37 -4.32 -17.63
CA ARG A 67 0.08 -4.56 -17.64
C ARG A 67 0.67 -4.34 -16.26
N LYS A 68 1.67 -5.15 -15.89
CA LYS A 68 2.35 -5.06 -14.60
C LYS A 68 2.91 -3.65 -14.31
N SER A 69 2.38 -2.94 -13.31
CA SER A 69 2.82 -1.60 -12.89
C SER A 69 4.28 -1.49 -12.44
N ARG A 70 5.02 -0.48 -12.92
CA ARG A 70 6.39 -0.19 -12.42
C ARG A 70 6.34 0.30 -10.97
N LYS A 71 7.45 0.11 -10.24
CA LYS A 71 7.56 0.52 -8.83
C LYS A 71 7.21 2.01 -8.64
N GLY A 72 7.82 2.94 -9.38
CA GLY A 72 7.61 4.39 -9.23
C GLY A 72 8.07 4.93 -7.87
N ARG A 73 7.59 6.12 -7.47
CA ARG A 73 7.78 6.76 -6.15
C ARG A 73 6.47 7.41 -5.69
N CYS A 74 6.33 7.66 -4.40
CA CYS A 74 5.23 8.45 -3.87
C CYS A 74 5.44 9.94 -4.23
N ARG A 75 4.35 10.71 -4.27
CA ARG A 75 4.39 12.12 -4.69
C ARG A 75 4.86 12.98 -3.52
N VAL A 76 5.93 13.74 -3.72
CA VAL A 76 6.40 14.78 -2.80
C VAL A 76 6.02 16.15 -3.38
N PRO A 77 5.12 16.92 -2.74
CA PRO A 77 4.61 18.17 -3.29
C PRO A 77 5.56 19.36 -3.03
N THR A 78 6.62 19.50 -3.82
CA THR A 78 7.56 20.64 -3.72
C THR A 78 6.91 21.98 -4.09
N GLY A 79 5.96 21.97 -5.04
CA GLY A 79 5.24 23.18 -5.48
C GLY A 79 4.11 23.65 -4.55
N GLY A 80 4.05 23.15 -3.30
CA GLY A 80 3.09 23.66 -2.33
C GLY A 80 1.67 23.13 -2.41
N SER A 81 1.46 21.94 -3.00
CA SER A 81 0.12 21.38 -3.16
C SER A 81 -0.48 20.92 -1.84
N MET A 82 -1.59 21.53 -1.41
CA MET A 82 -2.37 21.13 -0.21
C MET A 82 -3.51 20.16 -0.50
N ARG A 83 -3.59 19.61 -1.72
CA ARG A 83 -4.66 18.70 -2.12
C ARG A 83 -4.74 17.46 -1.22
N GLY A 84 -5.89 17.31 -0.55
CA GLY A 84 -6.19 16.15 0.30
C GLY A 84 -5.58 16.23 1.70
N THR A 85 -5.14 17.40 2.14
CA THR A 85 -4.63 17.64 3.50
C THR A 85 -5.70 18.12 4.50
N THR A 86 -6.88 18.49 3.99
CA THR A 86 -8.06 18.95 4.74
C THR A 86 -9.22 17.96 4.69
N VAL A 87 -10.00 17.95 5.77
CA VAL A 87 -11.21 17.13 5.89
C VAL A 87 -12.30 17.76 5.02
N VAL A 88 -12.89 16.98 4.12
CA VAL A 88 -13.87 17.51 3.14
C VAL A 88 -15.28 17.01 3.41
N TRP A 89 -15.46 15.70 3.65
CA TRP A 89 -16.77 15.08 3.76
C TRP A 89 -17.19 14.86 5.21
N GLY A 90 -16.25 14.40 6.05
CA GLY A 90 -16.46 14.14 7.47
C GLY A 90 -16.33 15.36 8.37
N ASP A 91 -16.47 15.10 9.66
CA ASP A 91 -16.24 16.06 10.74
C ASP A 91 -14.84 15.88 11.35
N TYR A 92 -14.35 14.62 11.34
CA TYR A 92 -13.02 14.24 11.83
C TYR A 92 -12.26 13.44 10.78
N GLY A 93 -10.94 13.47 10.82
CA GLY A 93 -10.08 12.71 9.91
C GLY A 93 -8.78 12.20 10.53
N LEU A 94 -8.24 11.16 9.89
CA LEU A 94 -6.91 10.60 10.18
C LEU A 94 -5.93 11.02 9.08
N ARG A 95 -4.95 11.86 9.45
CA ARG A 95 -3.95 12.42 8.53
C ARG A 95 -2.59 11.81 8.79
N MET A 96 -1.83 11.52 7.73
CA MET A 96 -0.43 11.08 7.85
C MET A 96 0.45 12.26 8.26
N ARG A 97 1.16 12.17 9.39
CA ARG A 97 2.06 13.24 9.88
C ARG A 97 3.52 13.03 9.46
N ASP A 98 3.89 11.77 9.29
CA ASP A 98 5.24 11.31 8.97
C ASP A 98 5.56 11.48 7.45
N HIS A 99 6.50 10.70 6.94
CA HIS A 99 6.88 10.63 5.53
C HIS A 99 5.87 9.94 4.60
N ASP A 100 6.02 10.21 3.29
CA ASP A 100 5.23 9.57 2.24
C ASP A 100 5.53 8.06 2.15
N ARG A 101 4.47 7.26 2.08
CA ARG A 101 4.57 5.79 2.14
C ARG A 101 3.63 5.13 1.15
N ARG A 102 3.94 3.87 0.85
CA ARG A 102 3.02 2.96 0.17
C ARG A 102 2.31 2.14 1.22
N ILE A 103 1.00 2.27 1.28
CA ILE A 103 0.19 1.52 2.23
C ILE A 103 -0.44 0.35 1.47
N SER A 104 -0.32 -0.86 1.99
CA SER A 104 -0.96 -2.02 1.37
C SER A 104 -2.46 -2.00 1.58
N ALA A 105 -3.21 -2.60 0.65
CA ALA A 105 -4.65 -2.79 0.81
C ALA A 105 -5.01 -3.56 2.10
N HIS A 106 -4.18 -4.53 2.48
CA HIS A 106 -4.35 -5.28 3.73
C HIS A 106 -4.26 -4.38 4.97
N GLN A 107 -3.25 -3.51 5.05
CA GLN A 107 -3.10 -2.57 6.18
C GLN A 107 -4.27 -1.60 6.25
N LEU A 108 -4.74 -1.11 5.10
CA LEU A 108 -5.90 -0.23 5.01
C LEU A 108 -7.18 -0.91 5.49
N ARG A 109 -7.38 -2.19 5.12
CA ARG A 109 -8.49 -3.00 5.62
C ARG A 109 -8.44 -3.18 7.14
N ILE A 110 -7.28 -3.51 7.69
CA ILE A 110 -7.11 -3.66 9.15
C ILE A 110 -7.44 -2.36 9.88
N ALA A 111 -6.98 -1.22 9.35
CA ALA A 111 -7.26 0.07 9.95
C ALA A 111 -8.76 0.42 9.89
N GLU A 112 -9.42 0.16 8.76
CA GLU A 112 -10.88 0.31 8.61
C GLU A 112 -11.64 -0.56 9.61
N GLU A 113 -11.29 -1.83 9.71
CA GLU A 113 -11.90 -2.78 10.64
C GLU A 113 -11.69 -2.37 12.10
N THR A 114 -10.50 -1.86 12.43
CA THR A 114 -10.17 -1.36 13.78
C THR A 114 -11.09 -0.19 14.17
N ILE A 115 -11.31 0.76 13.25
CA ILE A 115 -12.22 1.89 13.46
C ILE A 115 -13.66 1.38 13.65
N LYS A 116 -14.14 0.51 12.75
CA LYS A 116 -15.49 -0.06 12.83
C LYS A 116 -15.71 -0.84 14.13
N LYS A 117 -14.70 -1.59 14.58
CA LYS A 117 -14.76 -2.34 15.84
C LYS A 117 -14.86 -1.40 17.04
N ARG A 118 -14.09 -0.31 17.07
CA ARG A 118 -14.11 0.65 18.18
C ARG A 118 -15.40 1.47 18.25
N LEU A 119 -16.01 1.76 17.10
CA LEU A 119 -17.26 2.52 16.96
C LEU A 119 -18.50 1.63 16.81
N ARG A 120 -18.38 0.33 17.09
CA ARG A 120 -19.49 -0.61 16.96
C ARG A 120 -20.66 -0.18 17.83
N GLY A 121 -21.87 -0.18 17.25
CA GLY A 121 -23.11 0.23 17.93
C GLY A 121 -23.41 1.73 17.86
N MET A 122 -22.51 2.55 17.32
CA MET A 122 -22.72 3.99 17.14
C MET A 122 -23.16 4.30 15.71
N LYS A 123 -23.89 5.41 15.52
CA LYS A 123 -24.32 5.87 14.20
C LYS A 123 -23.23 6.74 13.57
N PHE A 124 -22.52 6.20 12.60
CA PHE A 124 -21.49 6.95 11.88
C PHE A 124 -21.41 6.53 10.42
N ARG A 125 -20.88 7.45 9.60
CA ARG A 125 -20.52 7.21 8.21
C ARG A 125 -19.03 7.43 8.04
N MET A 126 -18.35 6.42 7.52
CA MET A 126 -16.92 6.45 7.25
C MET A 126 -16.67 6.74 5.77
N TYR A 127 -15.67 7.55 5.48
CA TYR A 127 -15.21 7.83 4.13
C TYR A 127 -13.74 7.49 3.97
N MET A 128 -13.41 6.88 2.83
CA MET A 128 -12.05 6.51 2.47
C MET A 128 -11.57 7.52 1.42
N ARG A 129 -10.56 8.32 1.77
CA ARG A 129 -10.03 9.39 0.91
C ARG A 129 -9.02 8.89 -0.12
N ILE A 130 -8.51 7.69 0.07
CA ILE A 130 -7.53 7.04 -0.80
C ILE A 130 -8.09 5.72 -1.32
N ALA A 131 -7.58 5.25 -2.46
CA ALA A 131 -7.91 3.95 -3.03
C ALA A 131 -6.61 3.19 -3.35
N ALA A 132 -6.63 1.87 -3.18
CA ALA A 132 -5.49 1.02 -3.51
C ALA A 132 -5.58 0.61 -4.99
N ASN A 133 -5.00 1.44 -5.85
CA ASN A 133 -5.12 1.33 -7.30
C ASN A 133 -3.85 0.84 -8.02
N ILE A 134 -2.76 0.59 -7.28
CA ILE A 134 -1.48 0.18 -7.86
C ILE A 134 -1.19 -1.27 -7.49
N GLY A 135 -0.92 -2.11 -8.48
CA GLY A 135 -0.48 -3.48 -8.31
C GLY A 135 1.00 -3.56 -7.95
N VAL A 136 1.31 -4.31 -6.90
CA VAL A 136 2.68 -4.67 -6.51
C VAL A 136 2.97 -6.07 -7.02
N TYR A 137 4.10 -6.21 -7.69
CA TYR A 137 4.59 -7.47 -8.23
C TYR A 137 5.91 -7.82 -7.57
N THR A 138 5.97 -8.98 -6.94
CA THR A 138 7.10 -9.42 -6.12
C THR A 138 7.69 -10.69 -6.74
N SER A 139 9.00 -10.74 -6.91
CA SER A 139 9.68 -12.00 -7.26
C SER A 139 9.80 -12.84 -5.99
N GLY A 140 9.68 -14.16 -6.11
CA GLY A 140 9.91 -15.05 -4.97
C GLY A 140 11.31 -14.86 -4.39
N ASN A 141 11.44 -14.96 -3.07
CA ASN A 141 12.70 -14.78 -2.36
C ASN A 141 13.76 -15.82 -2.80
N ASP A 142 13.32 -17.01 -3.19
CA ASP A 142 14.19 -18.13 -3.59
C ASP A 142 14.71 -18.00 -5.03
N VAL A 143 14.17 -17.07 -5.82
CA VAL A 143 14.49 -16.93 -7.25
C VAL A 143 15.66 -15.96 -7.43
N ARG A 144 16.70 -16.38 -8.18
CA ARG A 144 17.83 -15.52 -8.54
C ARG A 144 17.40 -14.32 -9.41
N MET A 145 18.18 -13.25 -9.33
CA MET A 145 17.97 -12.03 -10.10
C MET A 145 18.02 -12.27 -11.62
N GLY A 146 17.24 -11.50 -12.39
CA GLY A 146 17.36 -11.45 -13.86
C GLY A 146 16.30 -12.24 -14.67
N LYS A 147 15.43 -13.04 -14.04
CA LYS A 147 14.38 -13.82 -14.75
C LYS A 147 13.11 -13.03 -15.08
N GLY A 148 13.22 -11.72 -15.28
CA GLY A 148 12.10 -10.83 -15.53
C GLY A 148 11.33 -10.44 -14.26
N LYS A 149 10.06 -10.05 -14.42
CA LYS A 149 9.24 -9.46 -13.35
C LYS A 149 8.32 -10.50 -12.73
N GLY A 150 8.25 -10.52 -11.39
CA GLY A 150 7.46 -11.47 -10.61
C GLY A 150 5.94 -11.43 -10.81
N SER A 151 5.23 -12.27 -10.06
CA SER A 151 3.77 -12.38 -10.04
C SER A 151 3.13 -11.23 -9.26
N PHE A 152 1.82 -11.06 -9.43
CA PHE A 152 1.04 -10.10 -8.63
C PHE A 152 0.98 -10.56 -7.18
N ASP A 153 1.19 -9.64 -6.25
CA ASP A 153 1.21 -9.90 -4.82
C ASP A 153 0.04 -9.18 -4.12
N ARG A 154 -0.01 -7.85 -4.22
CA ARG A 154 -1.04 -7.05 -3.53
C ARG A 154 -1.31 -5.71 -4.17
N TRP A 155 -2.48 -5.14 -3.86
CA TRP A 155 -2.80 -3.75 -4.16
C TRP A 155 -2.20 -2.80 -3.11
N THR A 156 -1.78 -1.62 -3.56
CA THR A 156 -1.23 -0.57 -2.70
C THR A 156 -1.72 0.81 -3.11
N ALA A 157 -1.77 1.73 -2.14
CA ALA A 157 -2.01 3.15 -2.35
C ALA A 157 -0.71 3.93 -2.10
N ARG A 158 -0.38 4.88 -2.98
CA ARG A 158 0.67 5.87 -2.73
C ARG A 158 0.08 7.04 -1.96
N VAL A 159 0.57 7.27 -0.75
CA VAL A 159 0.11 8.34 0.13
C VAL A 159 1.23 9.35 0.30
N ALA A 160 0.92 10.61 0.00
CA ALA A 160 1.84 11.73 0.22
C ALA A 160 1.79 12.17 1.70
N VAL A 161 2.80 12.91 2.12
CA VAL A 161 2.85 13.58 3.42
C VAL A 161 1.59 14.42 3.65
N SER A 162 1.11 14.45 4.90
CA SER A 162 -0.05 15.25 5.33
C SER A 162 -1.35 14.94 4.60
N LYS A 163 -1.45 13.79 3.92
CA LYS A 163 -2.69 13.38 3.27
C LYS A 163 -3.62 12.68 4.26
N ILE A 164 -4.92 12.99 4.15
CA ILE A 164 -5.97 12.32 4.94
C ILE A 164 -6.29 10.97 4.29
N ILE A 165 -6.41 9.95 5.14
CA ILE A 165 -6.72 8.57 4.74
C ILE A 165 -8.21 8.26 4.97
N PHE A 166 -8.68 8.54 6.18
CA PHE A 166 -10.04 8.25 6.61
C PHE A 166 -10.70 9.52 7.14
N GLU A 167 -12.01 9.60 6.91
CA GLU A 167 -12.88 10.60 7.54
C GLU A 167 -14.09 9.91 8.16
N ILE A 168 -14.62 10.53 9.21
CA ILE A 168 -15.83 10.07 9.88
C ILE A 168 -16.78 11.25 10.02
N LYS A 169 -18.05 11.01 9.68
CA LYS A 169 -19.17 11.90 9.94
C LYS A 169 -20.17 11.19 10.85
N GLY A 170 -20.68 11.87 11.86
CA GLY A 170 -21.70 11.29 12.74
C GLY A 170 -21.77 11.97 14.09
N ASP A 171 -22.84 11.68 14.81
CA ASP A 171 -23.03 12.14 16.19
C ASP A 171 -22.18 11.29 17.13
N LEU A 172 -20.90 11.65 17.22
CA LEU A 172 -19.89 10.97 18.00
C LEU A 172 -19.12 11.98 18.85
N HIS A 173 -18.91 11.63 20.11
CA HIS A 173 -18.04 12.40 20.98
C HIS A 173 -16.59 12.34 20.50
N GLU A 174 -15.91 13.49 20.45
CA GLU A 174 -14.57 13.65 19.88
C GLU A 174 -13.55 12.65 20.46
N GLN A 175 -13.58 12.43 21.77
CA GLN A 175 -12.60 11.55 22.44
C GLN A 175 -12.72 10.09 21.96
N VAL A 176 -13.93 9.64 21.66
CA VAL A 176 -14.18 8.28 21.14
C VAL A 176 -13.60 8.13 19.73
N VAL A 177 -13.80 9.14 18.89
CA VAL A 177 -13.27 9.17 17.52
C VAL A 177 -11.74 9.26 17.54
N ARG A 178 -11.18 10.09 18.41
CA ARG A 178 -9.75 10.25 18.61
C ARG A 178 -9.10 8.92 19.03
N ASP A 179 -9.72 8.19 19.95
CA ASP A 179 -9.24 6.87 20.36
C ASP A 179 -9.33 5.83 19.24
N ALA A 180 -10.42 5.79 18.47
CA ALA A 180 -10.56 4.92 17.30
C ALA A 180 -9.46 5.18 16.25
N PHE A 181 -9.18 6.45 15.98
CA PHE A 181 -8.14 6.86 15.04
C PHE A 181 -6.73 6.61 15.54
N ARG A 182 -6.48 6.74 16.85
CA ARG A 182 -5.21 6.33 17.48
C ARG A 182 -4.95 4.84 17.29
N LEU A 183 -5.95 4.00 17.59
CA LEU A 183 -5.84 2.54 17.40
C LEU A 183 -5.58 2.17 15.93
N ALA A 184 -6.28 2.82 15.00
CA ALA A 184 -6.08 2.62 13.57
C ALA A 184 -4.69 3.05 13.10
N GLY A 185 -4.21 4.22 13.57
CA GLY A 185 -2.88 4.73 13.28
C GLY A 185 -1.78 3.74 13.68
N ASN A 186 -1.91 3.10 14.84
CA ASN A 186 -0.97 2.07 15.31
C ASN A 186 -0.93 0.81 14.44
N LYS A 187 -1.94 0.56 13.61
CA LYS A 187 -1.97 -0.59 12.66
C LYS A 187 -1.48 -0.21 11.27
N LEU A 188 -1.34 1.07 10.99
CA LEU A 188 -0.85 1.58 9.72
C LEU A 188 0.66 1.86 9.79
N PRO A 189 1.38 1.80 8.66
CA PRO A 189 2.79 2.14 8.62
C PRO A 189 2.99 3.66 8.66
N GLY A 190 3.58 4.18 9.74
CA GLY A 190 3.95 5.59 9.91
C GLY A 190 3.26 6.23 11.11
N LEU A 191 3.45 7.55 11.27
CA LEU A 191 2.79 8.33 12.32
C LEU A 191 1.61 9.10 11.74
N TYR A 192 0.52 9.11 12.49
CA TYR A 192 -0.74 9.72 12.11
C TYR A 192 -1.18 10.74 13.16
N GLU A 193 -1.91 11.74 12.71
CA GLU A 193 -2.52 12.75 13.56
C GLU A 193 -4.04 12.80 13.36
N PHE A 194 -4.73 13.16 14.44
CA PHE A 194 -6.16 13.47 14.44
C PHE A 194 -6.37 14.89 13.90
N VAL A 195 -7.37 15.07 13.03
CA VAL A 195 -7.68 16.36 12.40
C VAL A 195 -9.18 16.61 12.47
N LYS A 196 -9.57 17.85 12.75
CA LYS A 196 -10.96 18.30 12.71
C LYS A 196 -11.28 18.98 11.39
N LYS A 197 -12.56 19.02 11.04
CA LYS A 197 -13.04 19.87 9.96
C LYS A 197 -12.84 21.34 10.34
N GLY A 198 -12.28 22.11 9.41
CA GLY A 198 -11.93 23.52 9.64
C GLY A 198 -10.47 23.73 10.07
N ASP A 199 -9.74 22.67 10.47
CA ASP A 199 -8.30 22.78 10.71
C ASP A 199 -7.57 23.22 9.44
N ALA A 200 -6.52 24.02 9.61
CA ALA A 200 -5.79 24.55 8.50
C ALA A 200 -5.22 23.44 7.59
N PRO A 201 -5.21 23.67 6.27
CA PRO A 201 -4.49 22.83 5.33
C PRO A 201 -2.99 22.79 5.64
N VAL A 202 -2.31 21.75 5.15
CA VAL A 202 -0.87 21.57 5.35
C VAL A 202 -0.16 21.61 4.01
N MET A 203 0.87 22.44 3.95
CA MET A 203 1.76 22.56 2.80
C MET A 203 3.07 21.83 3.11
N GLY A 204 3.23 20.63 2.55
CA GLY A 204 4.37 19.76 2.91
C GLY A 204 4.22 19.29 4.36
N LEU A 205 5.04 19.85 5.27
CA LEU A 205 5.00 19.59 6.71
C LEU A 205 4.44 20.79 7.51
N THR A 206 4.28 21.96 6.88
CA THR A 206 3.92 23.21 7.54
C THR A 206 2.41 23.40 7.54
N LYS A 207 1.80 23.56 8.73
CA LYS A 207 0.37 23.90 8.88
C LYS A 207 0.15 25.39 8.60
N LEU A 208 -0.85 25.74 7.80
CA LEU A 208 -1.17 27.14 7.46
C LEU A 208 -2.03 27.83 8.54
N ASN A 209 -1.54 27.85 9.78
CA ASN A 209 -2.21 28.54 10.88
C ASN A 209 -1.77 30.02 10.89
N GLY A 210 -2.45 30.87 10.12
CA GLY A 210 -2.13 32.31 10.01
C GLY A 210 -1.01 32.64 9.00
N ILE A 211 -0.22 31.64 8.59
CA ILE A 211 0.77 31.76 7.52
C ILE A 211 0.08 31.58 6.16
N THR A 212 0.28 32.51 5.24
CA THR A 212 -0.29 32.43 3.89
C THR A 212 0.58 31.57 2.96
N GLU A 213 -0.03 30.95 1.94
CA GLU A 213 0.72 30.20 0.92
C GLU A 213 1.77 31.06 0.20
N GLU A 214 1.45 32.34 0.00
CA GLU A 214 2.35 33.30 -0.65
C GLU A 214 3.59 33.55 0.18
N GLU A 215 3.42 33.68 1.50
CA GLU A 215 4.53 33.89 2.42
C GLU A 215 5.52 32.73 2.40
N LEU A 216 5.03 31.48 2.30
CA LEU A 216 5.89 30.31 2.17
C LEU A 216 6.62 30.22 0.82
N LYS A 217 6.05 30.83 -0.23
CA LYS A 217 6.66 30.88 -1.57
C LYS A 217 7.63 32.05 -1.71
N ARG A 218 7.57 33.07 -0.85
CA ARG A 218 8.50 34.21 -0.91
C ARG A 218 9.93 33.73 -0.64
N PRO A 219 10.92 34.20 -1.43
CA PRO A 219 12.31 33.81 -1.24
C PRO A 219 12.91 34.34 0.06
N ARG A 220 12.42 35.48 0.56
CA ARG A 220 12.82 36.07 1.84
C ARG A 220 11.64 36.02 2.80
N LYS A 221 11.79 35.33 3.92
CA LYS A 221 10.79 35.30 5.00
C LYS A 221 10.94 36.57 5.84
N LYS A 222 9.81 37.23 6.15
CA LYS A 222 9.77 38.28 7.15
C LYS A 222 9.74 37.59 8.50
N LEU A 223 10.83 37.60 9.23
CA LEU A 223 10.84 37.11 10.61
C LEU A 223 10.03 38.09 11.47
N PRO A 224 9.24 37.62 12.44
CA PRO A 224 8.65 38.50 13.44
C PRO A 224 9.75 39.34 14.08
N ILE A 225 9.59 40.67 14.07
CA ILE A 225 10.60 41.61 14.60
C ILE A 225 10.87 41.30 16.08
N GLU A 226 9.84 40.86 16.81
CA GLU A 226 9.91 40.47 18.22
C GLU A 226 10.89 39.32 18.47
N GLU A 227 10.87 38.27 17.63
CA GLU A 227 11.79 37.13 17.73
C GLU A 227 13.24 37.55 17.43
N LEU A 228 13.44 38.45 16.48
CA LEU A 228 14.75 39.04 16.16
C LEU A 228 15.28 39.90 17.31
N THR A 229 14.43 40.74 17.91
CA THR A 229 14.82 41.60 19.04
C THR A 229 15.15 40.78 20.29
N ALA A 230 14.46 39.65 20.52
CA ALA A 230 14.73 38.75 21.63
C ALA A 230 16.05 37.96 21.48
N GLN A 231 16.51 37.74 20.24
CA GLN A 231 17.78 37.05 19.95
C GLN A 231 18.99 37.97 19.98
N LEU A 232 18.79 39.29 19.86
CA LEU A 232 19.88 40.25 19.94
C LEU A 232 20.29 40.44 21.41
N PRO A 233 21.59 40.33 21.74
CA PRO A 233 22.05 40.65 23.08
C PRO A 233 21.70 42.12 23.38
N SER A 234 21.05 42.40 24.51
CA SER A 234 20.75 43.77 24.90
C SER A 234 22.07 44.52 25.06
N ALA A 235 22.22 45.66 24.39
CA ALA A 235 23.44 46.48 24.36
C ALA A 235 23.86 47.08 25.73
N SER A 236 23.28 46.62 26.84
CA SER A 236 23.45 47.16 28.20
C SER A 236 24.58 46.51 29.01
N HIS A 237 25.24 45.45 28.52
CA HIS A 237 26.44 44.90 29.17
C HIS A 237 27.72 45.41 28.49
N ALA A 238 28.01 46.69 28.65
CA ALA A 238 29.37 47.19 28.41
C ALA A 238 30.26 46.65 29.55
N PRO A 239 31.41 46.00 29.26
CA PRO A 239 32.31 45.57 30.31
C PRO A 239 32.88 46.82 31.00
N THR A 240 32.52 47.03 32.27
CA THR A 240 33.15 48.05 33.12
C THR A 240 34.63 47.71 33.24
N VAL A 241 35.46 48.42 32.48
CA VAL A 241 36.92 48.36 32.60
C VAL A 241 37.27 48.88 33.98
N ARG A 242 37.66 47.98 34.90
CA ARG A 242 38.23 48.37 36.19
C ARG A 242 39.68 48.78 35.97
N SER A 243 39.96 50.05 36.22
CA SER A 243 41.30 50.67 36.29
C SER A 243 42.09 50.16 37.48
#